data_AF-A0A6G0R6S3-F1
#
_entry.id   AF-A0A6G0R6S3-F1
#
_cell.length_a   1.000
_cell.length_b   1.000
_cell.length_c   1.000
_cell.angle_alpha   90.00
_cell.angle_beta   90.00
_cell.angle_gamma   90.00
#
_symmetry.space_group_name_H-M   'P 1'
#
loop_
_entity.id
_entity.type
_entity.pdbx_description
1 polymer ?
#
loop_
_entity_poly.entity_id
_entity_poly.type
_entity_poly.pdbx_seq_one_letter_code
_entity_poly.pdbx_strand_id
1 'polypeptide(L)'
;MLVVVYCLSAFTFDRTKFAINMEVYPSGWFEQTASVNADPVQVAVIYKSLKSLRIMSVLECLSRVGVNVMFSFRLHDIVQLSRRPRRLRSSVYPKRHRLGALGLVLSLAYTNTQAWMKEFTKLEFLHVESKVTSPMVFLPDDIFDDMSSLTHVHLAMFAPMAKLPSFQGLTGLKSITLAAFLALQEFPLLTNLHNLERLVIVGLPSIDSLPDLAPVQSLKSFVVSDRGAWCCNGFLGDCDLSSDKCMVHPVWGTPAATCLPSNRTEKIATPATLELVQKFAPTVCGPVLRPGELEGPPTPDIMAPCNGTLYRQCPTPDNTESMCYNARFMAIACTTNPFPIEMRRRQIAQGVGDKCDPEAEAWLGCT
;
A
#
# COMPACT_ATOMS: atom_id res chain seq x y z
N MET A 1 9.08 13.79 25.42
CA MET A 1 7.87 13.64 26.25
C MET A 1 6.83 14.72 25.99
N LEU A 2 7.14 16.02 26.17
CA LEU A 2 6.18 17.11 25.92
C LEU A 2 5.51 17.07 24.53
N VAL A 3 6.31 16.85 23.47
CA VAL A 3 5.77 16.74 22.10
C VAL A 3 4.82 15.56 21.95
N VAL A 4 5.11 14.41 22.58
CA VAL A 4 4.23 13.23 22.52
C VAL A 4 2.93 13.49 23.28
N VAL A 5 3.00 14.09 24.46
CA VAL A 5 1.81 14.46 25.25
C VAL A 5 0.95 15.45 24.46
N TYR A 6 1.56 16.49 23.87
CA TYR A 6 0.87 17.43 23.00
C TYR A 6 0.19 16.71 21.83
N CYS A 7 0.92 15.88 21.09
CA CYS A 7 0.38 15.15 19.96
C CYS A 7 -0.78 14.23 20.35
N LEU A 8 -0.68 13.50 21.46
CA LEU A 8 -1.77 12.64 21.93
C LEU A 8 -3.00 13.44 22.39
N SER A 9 -2.80 14.63 22.97
CA SER A 9 -3.89 15.52 23.40
C SER A 9 -4.57 16.27 22.27
N ALA A 10 -3.83 16.57 21.19
CA ALA A 10 -4.30 17.36 20.06
C ALA A 10 -4.74 16.49 18.86
N PHE A 11 -4.56 15.17 18.94
CA PHE A 11 -4.91 14.26 17.85
C PHE A 11 -6.42 14.22 17.63
N THR A 12 -6.86 14.65 16.45
CA THR A 12 -8.25 14.62 16.04
C THR A 12 -8.46 13.58 14.93
N PHE A 13 -9.45 12.71 15.11
CA PHE A 13 -9.83 11.74 14.09
C PHE A 13 -11.36 11.66 13.99
N ASP A 14 -11.89 12.02 12.83
CA ASP A 14 -13.33 11.99 12.57
C ASP A 14 -13.78 10.53 12.35
N ARG A 15 -14.23 9.90 13.45
CA ARG A 15 -14.69 8.51 13.46
C ARG A 15 -15.97 8.33 12.65
N THR A 16 -16.82 9.34 12.58
CA THR A 16 -18.07 9.26 11.83
C THR A 16 -17.78 9.30 10.34
N LYS A 17 -16.88 10.20 9.89
CA LYS A 17 -16.38 10.22 8.52
C LYS A 17 -15.74 8.89 8.13
N PHE A 18 -14.92 8.33 9.02
CA PHE A 18 -14.27 7.05 8.78
C PHE A 18 -15.27 5.88 8.72
N ALA A 19 -16.32 5.88 9.55
CA ALA A 19 -17.37 4.86 9.50
C ALA A 19 -18.10 4.85 8.15
N ILE A 20 -18.38 6.02 7.58
CA ILE A 20 -18.95 6.12 6.22
C ILE A 20 -18.04 5.43 5.20
N ASN A 21 -16.72 5.64 5.27
CA ASN A 21 -15.79 4.97 4.35
C ASN A 21 -15.81 3.44 4.52
N MET A 22 -15.90 2.94 5.76
CA MET A 22 -15.99 1.50 6.03
C MET A 22 -17.26 0.85 5.48
N GLU A 23 -18.36 1.61 5.40
CA GLU A 23 -19.63 1.15 4.84
C GLU A 23 -19.68 1.25 3.31
N VAL A 24 -19.10 2.30 2.73
CA VAL A 24 -19.22 2.60 1.30
C VAL A 24 -18.19 1.83 0.48
N TYR A 25 -16.93 1.76 0.93
CA TYR A 25 -15.87 1.11 0.18
C TYR A 25 -15.83 -0.39 0.47
N PRO A 26 -15.50 -1.25 -0.51
CA PRO A 26 -15.31 -2.67 -0.27
C PRO A 26 -14.10 -2.96 0.66
N SER A 27 -14.11 -4.13 1.28
CA SER A 27 -13.05 -4.53 2.22
C SER A 27 -11.67 -4.55 1.57
N GLY A 28 -10.68 -3.96 2.25
CA GLY A 28 -9.28 -3.94 1.79
C GLY A 28 -8.92 -2.77 0.86
N TRP A 29 -9.88 -1.88 0.58
CA TRP A 29 -9.65 -0.68 -0.21
C TRP A 29 -8.81 0.36 0.54
N PHE A 30 -8.12 1.21 -0.22
CA PHE A 30 -7.20 2.23 0.32
C PHE A 30 -7.92 3.17 1.29
N GLU A 31 -9.15 3.54 0.95
CA GLU A 31 -10.02 4.48 1.67
C GLU A 31 -10.53 3.94 3.02
N GLN A 32 -10.47 2.62 3.24
CA GLN A 32 -10.73 1.99 4.54
C GLN A 32 -9.53 2.06 5.50
N THR A 33 -8.38 2.58 5.07
CA THR A 33 -7.21 2.67 5.94
C THR A 33 -7.32 3.87 6.88
N ALA A 34 -7.36 3.64 8.20
CA ALA A 34 -7.49 4.71 9.18
C ALA A 34 -6.39 5.77 9.09
N SER A 35 -5.13 5.38 8.84
CA SER A 35 -4.02 6.33 8.70
C SER A 35 -4.10 7.22 7.45
N VAL A 36 -4.84 6.81 6.43
CA VAL A 36 -5.09 7.59 5.20
C VAL A 36 -6.15 8.66 5.44
N ASN A 37 -7.08 8.41 6.37
CA ASN A 37 -8.17 9.33 6.72
C ASN A 37 -7.82 10.29 7.87
N ALA A 38 -6.73 10.03 8.57
CA ALA A 38 -6.22 10.90 9.63
C ALA A 38 -5.43 12.08 9.05
N ASP A 39 -5.36 13.19 9.80
CA ASP A 39 -4.56 14.36 9.42
C ASP A 39 -3.09 13.95 9.22
N PRO A 40 -2.53 14.11 8.01
CA PRO A 40 -1.19 13.64 7.68
C PRO A 40 -0.09 14.38 8.46
N VAL A 41 -0.32 15.64 8.83
CA VAL A 41 0.61 16.44 9.64
C VAL A 41 0.63 15.89 11.05
N GLN A 42 -0.53 15.66 11.66
CA GLN A 42 -0.62 15.11 13.02
C GLN A 42 0.00 13.70 13.08
N VAL A 43 -0.33 12.84 12.11
CA VAL A 43 0.23 11.49 11.99
C VAL A 43 1.75 11.54 11.85
N ALA A 44 2.29 12.37 10.95
CA ALA A 44 3.73 12.49 10.74
C ALA A 44 4.48 12.98 11.98
N VAL A 45 3.93 13.95 12.71
CA VAL A 45 4.54 14.46 13.94
C VAL A 45 4.55 13.39 15.03
N ILE A 46 3.46 12.62 15.20
CA ILE A 46 3.39 11.50 16.15
C ILE A 46 4.44 10.44 15.81
N TYR A 47 4.48 9.95 14.56
CA TYR A 47 5.43 8.93 14.14
C TYR A 47 6.88 9.39 14.31
N LYS A 48 7.20 10.63 13.92
CA LYS A 48 8.54 11.19 14.09
C LYS A 48 8.93 11.31 15.57
N SER A 49 7.99 11.72 16.42
CA SER A 49 8.21 11.85 17.86
C SER A 49 8.44 10.48 18.52
N LEU A 50 7.61 9.48 18.21
CA LEU A 50 7.76 8.11 18.70
C LEU A 50 9.07 7.48 18.22
N LYS A 51 9.42 7.65 16.93
CA LYS A 51 10.69 7.17 16.39
C LYS A 51 11.89 7.82 17.08
N SER A 52 11.81 9.13 17.38
CA SER A 52 12.85 9.84 18.13
C SER A 52 12.97 9.36 19.59
N LEU A 53 11.97 8.69 20.16
CA LEU A 53 12.09 8.11 21.51
C LEU A 53 12.75 6.73 21.50
N ARG A 54 12.79 6.05 20.35
CA ARG A 54 13.44 4.76 20.23
C ARG A 54 14.96 4.95 20.25
N ILE A 55 15.64 4.24 21.16
CA ILE A 55 17.09 4.02 21.12
C ILE A 55 17.25 2.58 20.64
N MET A 56 17.61 2.40 19.37
CA MET A 56 17.68 1.07 18.76
C MET A 56 19.07 0.43 18.89
N SER A 57 20.09 1.20 19.28
CA SER A 57 21.44 0.69 19.48
C SER A 57 22.25 1.48 20.51
N VAL A 58 23.30 0.86 21.04
CA VAL A 58 24.29 1.51 21.91
C VAL A 58 24.97 2.69 21.18
N LEU A 59 25.23 2.54 19.87
CA LEU A 59 25.81 3.59 19.05
C LEU A 59 24.88 4.81 18.92
N GLU A 60 23.58 4.58 18.75
CA GLU A 60 22.57 5.64 18.71
C GLU A 60 22.42 6.36 20.06
N CYS A 61 22.58 5.62 21.17
CA CYS A 61 22.63 6.20 22.50
C CYS A 61 23.85 7.13 22.67
N LEU A 62 25.04 6.61 22.35
CA LEU A 62 26.30 7.35 22.46
C LEU A 62 26.32 8.58 21.55
N SER A 63 25.78 8.50 20.34
CA SER A 63 25.73 9.64 19.42
C SER A 63 24.81 10.75 19.95
N ARG A 64 23.65 10.41 20.51
CA ARG A 64 22.72 11.39 21.08
C ARG A 64 23.27 12.04 22.35
N VAL A 65 23.94 11.28 23.22
CA VAL A 65 24.63 11.84 24.40
C VAL A 65 25.78 12.75 23.94
N GLY A 66 26.60 12.28 22.99
CA GLY A 66 27.72 13.05 22.45
C GLY A 66 27.32 14.38 21.82
N VAL A 67 26.23 14.41 21.03
CA VAL A 67 25.72 15.65 20.42
C VAL A 67 25.23 16.65 21.48
N ASN A 68 24.51 16.19 22.50
CA ASN A 68 24.02 17.06 23.58
C ASN A 68 25.16 17.60 24.45
N VAL A 69 26.17 16.77 24.74
CA VAL A 69 27.39 17.18 25.46
C VAL A 69 28.17 18.20 24.64
N MET A 70 28.38 17.95 23.34
CA MET A 70 29.07 18.88 22.44
C MET A 70 28.32 20.21 22.31
N PHE A 71 26.99 20.18 22.23
CA PHE A 71 26.16 21.39 22.21
C PHE A 71 26.29 22.19 23.52
N SER A 72 26.31 21.49 24.67
CA SER A 72 26.51 22.11 25.99
C SER A 72 27.89 22.76 26.13
N PHE A 73 28.94 22.09 25.63
CA PHE A 73 30.29 22.68 25.56
C PHE A 73 30.34 23.91 24.65
N ARG A 74 29.71 23.84 23.46
CA ARG A 74 29.66 24.97 22.53
C ARG A 74 28.90 26.16 23.10
N LEU A 75 27.80 25.92 23.82
CA LEU A 75 27.07 26.97 24.53
C LEU A 75 27.91 27.59 25.64
N HIS A 76 28.58 26.76 26.45
CA HIS A 76 29.49 27.23 27.49
C HIS A 76 30.62 28.09 26.90
N ASP A 77 31.22 27.67 25.79
CA ASP A 77 32.24 28.44 25.08
C ASP A 77 31.70 29.75 24.51
N ILE A 78 30.48 29.76 23.95
CA ILE A 78 29.83 31.00 23.48
C ILE A 78 29.58 31.96 24.66
N VAL A 79 29.13 31.47 25.82
CA VAL A 79 28.96 32.29 27.04
C VAL A 79 30.32 32.81 27.55
N GLN A 80 31.36 31.99 27.50
CA GLN A 80 32.73 32.39 27.86
C GLN A 80 33.29 33.46 26.89
N LEU A 81 33.03 33.31 25.59
CA LEU A 81 33.42 34.27 24.54
C LEU A 81 32.65 35.59 24.65
N SER A 82 31.36 35.54 25.01
CA SER A 82 30.55 36.73 25.33
C SER A 82 31.12 37.55 26.48
N ARG A 83 31.80 36.90 27.45
CA ARG A 83 32.44 37.57 28.59
C ARG A 83 33.84 38.16 28.28
N ARG A 84 34.45 37.88 27.12
CA ARG A 84 35.77 38.43 26.72
C ARG A 84 35.84 38.73 25.21
N PRO A 85 35.52 39.96 24.76
CA PRO A 85 35.23 40.26 23.35
C PRO A 85 36.47 40.47 22.45
N ARG A 86 37.65 39.92 22.78
CA ARG A 86 38.92 40.24 22.07
C ARG A 86 39.67 39.07 21.43
N ARG A 87 38.99 38.00 21.03
CA ARG A 87 39.51 37.05 20.01
C ARG A 87 38.40 36.51 19.13
N LEU A 88 37.92 37.32 18.19
CA LEU A 88 37.05 36.86 17.11
C LEU A 88 37.93 36.58 15.88
N ARG A 89 38.25 35.31 15.63
CA ARG A 89 38.77 34.86 14.33
C ARG A 89 37.61 34.26 13.55
N SER A 90 37.41 34.78 12.35
CA SER A 90 36.31 34.44 11.45
C SER A 90 36.47 33.06 10.80
N SER A 91 35.33 32.36 10.67
CA SER A 91 35.05 31.18 9.84
C SER A 91 35.12 29.80 10.53
N VAL A 92 33.92 29.23 10.78
CA VAL A 92 33.68 27.87 11.31
C VAL A 92 32.97 27.00 10.25
N TYR A 93 33.32 27.13 8.97
CA TYR A 93 32.77 26.26 7.92
C TYR A 93 33.90 25.54 7.16
N PRO A 94 33.92 24.20 7.08
CA PRO A 94 34.83 23.50 6.20
C PRO A 94 34.38 23.75 4.75
N LYS A 95 35.23 24.43 3.98
CA LYS A 95 35.04 24.60 2.54
C LYS A 95 35.43 23.30 1.81
N ARG A 96 34.48 22.81 1.00
CA ARG A 96 34.62 21.91 -0.16
C ARG A 96 35.08 20.46 0.12
N HIS A 97 34.12 19.55 0.26
CA HIS A 97 34.30 18.14 -0.10
C HIS A 97 33.72 17.87 -1.50
N ARG A 98 34.47 18.22 -2.55
CA ARG A 98 34.05 17.92 -3.95
C ARG A 98 33.96 16.41 -4.23
N LEU A 99 34.68 15.60 -3.46
CA LEU A 99 34.65 14.13 -3.55
C LEU A 99 33.38 13.52 -2.94
N GLY A 100 32.75 14.19 -1.95
CA GLY A 100 31.49 13.73 -1.35
C GLY A 100 30.27 13.96 -2.25
N ALA A 101 30.34 14.96 -3.13
CA ALA A 101 29.31 15.20 -4.15
C ALA A 101 29.47 14.29 -5.37
N LEU A 102 30.69 13.88 -5.71
CA LEU A 102 30.96 13.01 -6.87
C LEU A 102 30.53 11.56 -6.60
N GLY A 103 30.61 11.09 -5.36
CA GLY A 103 30.11 9.76 -4.95
C GLY A 103 28.58 9.61 -5.03
N LEU A 104 27.83 10.72 -5.08
CA LEU A 104 26.36 10.70 -5.12
C LEU A 104 25.79 10.76 -6.56
N VAL A 105 26.63 11.07 -7.56
CA VAL A 105 26.21 11.30 -8.95
C VAL A 105 26.56 10.12 -9.88
N LEU A 106 27.55 9.29 -9.50
CA LEU A 106 27.92 8.08 -10.26
C LEU A 106 27.02 6.85 -10.00
N SER A 107 26.08 6.92 -9.05
CA SER A 107 25.20 5.80 -8.70
C SER A 107 23.86 5.77 -9.45
N LEU A 108 23.64 6.64 -10.44
CA LEU A 108 22.33 6.78 -11.09
C LEU A 108 22.35 6.64 -12.63
N ALA A 109 23.41 6.09 -13.21
CA ALA A 109 23.50 5.98 -14.68
C ALA A 109 23.79 4.57 -15.23
N TYR A 110 23.99 3.55 -14.40
CA TYR A 110 24.42 2.24 -14.91
C TYR A 110 23.98 1.05 -14.05
N THR A 111 22.69 0.69 -14.09
CA THR A 111 22.28 -0.69 -13.75
C THR A 111 21.06 -1.08 -14.56
N ASN A 112 21.28 -1.55 -15.79
CA ASN A 112 20.32 -2.38 -16.51
C ASN A 112 20.59 -3.88 -16.25
N THR A 113 20.91 -4.23 -15.01
CA THR A 113 21.11 -5.60 -14.56
C THR A 113 20.37 -5.76 -13.24
N GLN A 114 19.42 -6.70 -13.16
CA GLN A 114 18.69 -7.01 -11.91
C GLN A 114 19.53 -7.81 -10.91
N ALA A 115 20.80 -8.10 -11.24
CA ALA A 115 21.68 -8.96 -10.46
C ALA A 115 22.09 -8.38 -9.09
N TRP A 116 22.10 -7.04 -8.94
CA TRP A 116 22.48 -6.39 -7.68
C TRP A 116 21.49 -6.70 -6.54
N MET A 117 20.22 -7.00 -6.83
CA MET A 117 19.19 -7.14 -5.79
C MET A 117 19.48 -8.30 -4.82
N LYS A 118 20.22 -9.32 -5.27
CA LYS A 118 20.65 -10.46 -4.45
C LYS A 118 21.68 -10.10 -3.39
N GLU A 119 22.41 -9.00 -3.58
CA GLU A 119 23.43 -8.55 -2.61
C GLU A 119 22.80 -7.98 -1.32
N PHE A 120 21.50 -7.69 -1.32
CA PHE A 120 20.78 -7.09 -0.18
C PHE A 120 20.18 -8.15 0.76
N THR A 121 21.00 -9.07 1.25
CA THR A 121 20.57 -10.17 2.15
C THR A 121 20.01 -9.71 3.50
N LYS A 122 20.24 -8.44 3.87
CA LYS A 122 19.73 -7.81 5.10
C LYS A 122 18.51 -6.91 4.88
N LEU A 123 17.91 -6.93 3.68
CA LEU A 123 16.74 -6.11 3.38
C LEU A 123 15.54 -6.60 4.20
N GLU A 124 14.88 -5.69 4.91
CA GLU A 124 13.69 -6.00 5.72
C GLU A 124 12.37 -5.72 4.98
N PHE A 125 12.40 -4.78 4.03
CA PHE A 125 11.22 -4.30 3.30
C PHE A 125 11.55 -4.22 1.81
N LEU A 126 10.79 -4.94 0.99
CA LEU A 126 10.86 -4.88 -0.47
C LEU A 126 9.51 -4.44 -1.02
N HIS A 127 9.50 -3.30 -1.69
CA HIS A 127 8.35 -2.83 -2.46
C HIS A 127 8.81 -2.58 -3.89
N VAL A 128 8.27 -3.33 -4.83
CA VAL A 128 8.55 -3.19 -6.26
C VAL A 128 7.24 -3.09 -7.02
N GLU A 129 7.11 -2.04 -7.82
CA GLU A 129 6.02 -1.86 -8.75
C GLU A 129 6.54 -1.80 -10.18
N SER A 130 5.94 -2.61 -11.06
CA SER A 130 6.26 -2.60 -12.48
C SER A 130 5.51 -1.47 -13.21
N LYS A 131 6.16 -0.85 -14.18
CA LYS A 131 5.56 0.26 -14.95
C LYS A 131 4.62 -0.27 -16.01
N VAL A 132 3.44 0.32 -16.15
CA VAL A 132 2.48 -0.06 -17.21
C VAL A 132 3.05 0.15 -18.62
N THR A 133 3.79 1.24 -18.83
CA THR A 133 4.37 1.59 -20.14
C THR A 133 5.62 0.78 -20.50
N SER A 134 6.25 0.15 -19.52
CA SER A 134 7.49 -0.63 -19.70
C SER A 134 7.55 -1.70 -18.61
N PRO A 135 6.69 -2.72 -18.73
CA PRO A 135 6.48 -3.67 -17.64
C PRO A 135 7.72 -4.52 -17.42
N MET A 136 8.02 -4.74 -16.15
CA MET A 136 8.99 -5.75 -15.78
C MET A 136 8.32 -7.11 -15.94
N VAL A 137 8.84 -7.91 -16.86
CA VAL A 137 8.22 -9.20 -17.24
C VAL A 137 8.74 -10.39 -16.44
N PHE A 138 9.81 -10.20 -15.67
CA PHE A 138 10.53 -11.27 -14.99
C PHE A 138 11.20 -10.78 -13.70
N LEU A 139 11.20 -11.64 -12.69
CA LEU A 139 12.02 -11.58 -11.48
C LEU A 139 12.93 -12.83 -11.49
N PRO A 140 14.23 -12.72 -11.18
CA PRO A 140 15.12 -13.87 -11.08
C PRO A 140 14.56 -14.94 -10.14
N ASP A 141 14.59 -16.21 -10.56
CA ASP A 141 14.02 -17.33 -9.80
C ASP A 141 14.63 -17.46 -8.40
N ASP A 142 15.90 -17.11 -8.27
CA ASP A 142 16.74 -17.19 -7.07
C ASP A 142 16.85 -15.84 -6.32
N ILE A 143 16.01 -14.84 -6.65
CA ILE A 143 16.06 -13.52 -6.00
C ILE A 143 15.82 -13.59 -4.49
N PHE A 144 15.08 -14.59 -4.01
CA PHE A 144 14.63 -14.70 -2.62
C PHE A 144 15.37 -15.75 -1.79
N ASP A 145 16.35 -16.45 -2.37
CA ASP A 145 17.01 -17.59 -1.73
C ASP A 145 17.74 -17.19 -0.43
N ASP A 146 18.47 -16.07 -0.44
CA ASP A 146 19.26 -15.56 0.69
C ASP A 146 18.62 -14.34 1.39
N MET A 147 17.29 -14.21 1.35
CA MET A 147 16.55 -13.06 1.89
C MET A 147 15.80 -13.35 3.19
N SER A 148 16.41 -14.10 4.11
CA SER A 148 15.80 -14.46 5.41
C SER A 148 15.49 -13.28 6.34
N SER A 149 16.17 -12.13 6.17
CA SER A 149 15.89 -10.90 6.92
C SER A 149 14.62 -10.19 6.48
N LEU A 150 14.03 -10.61 5.35
CA LEU A 150 12.93 -9.90 4.73
C LEU A 150 11.62 -10.16 5.47
N THR A 151 10.95 -9.08 5.87
CA THR A 151 9.73 -9.13 6.68
C THR A 151 8.50 -8.70 5.89
N HIS A 152 8.66 -7.83 4.88
CA HIS A 152 7.57 -7.32 4.06
C HIS A 152 7.92 -7.38 2.58
N VAL A 153 7.10 -8.09 1.80
CA VAL A 153 7.13 -8.07 0.33
C VAL A 153 5.85 -7.41 -0.18
N HIS A 154 6.01 -6.39 -1.01
CA HIS A 154 4.96 -5.83 -1.84
C HIS A 154 5.41 -5.84 -3.30
N LEU A 155 4.75 -6.65 -4.12
CA LEU A 155 4.94 -6.68 -5.56
C LEU A 155 3.65 -6.24 -6.25
N ALA A 156 3.73 -5.28 -7.15
CA ALA A 156 2.56 -4.78 -7.87
C ALA A 156 2.80 -4.57 -9.37
N MET A 157 1.72 -4.63 -10.15
CA MET A 157 1.69 -4.25 -11.58
C MET A 157 2.54 -5.14 -12.50
N PHE A 158 2.78 -6.39 -12.10
CA PHE A 158 3.45 -7.41 -12.90
C PHE A 158 2.45 -8.17 -13.79
N ALA A 159 1.64 -7.42 -14.55
CA ALA A 159 0.53 -7.97 -15.32
C ALA A 159 0.88 -9.16 -16.25
N PRO A 160 1.98 -9.15 -17.04
CA PRO A 160 2.31 -10.25 -17.95
C PRO A 160 3.06 -11.41 -17.28
N MET A 161 3.39 -11.32 -15.99
CA MET A 161 4.19 -12.33 -15.30
C MET A 161 3.35 -13.57 -15.00
N ALA A 162 3.74 -14.71 -15.57
CA ALA A 162 3.02 -15.97 -15.40
C ALA A 162 3.44 -16.77 -14.16
N LYS A 163 4.64 -16.51 -13.63
CA LYS A 163 5.25 -17.25 -12.51
C LYS A 163 6.04 -16.31 -11.61
N LEU A 164 5.90 -16.51 -10.31
CA LEU A 164 6.71 -15.85 -9.28
C LEU A 164 7.89 -16.74 -8.86
N PRO A 165 9.01 -16.14 -8.42
CA PRO A 165 10.12 -16.87 -7.78
C PRO A 165 9.67 -17.52 -6.47
N SER A 166 10.46 -18.49 -6.01
CA SER A 166 10.17 -19.26 -4.79
C SER A 166 10.23 -18.38 -3.54
N PHE A 167 9.35 -18.63 -2.56
CA PHE A 167 9.38 -17.98 -1.25
C PHE A 167 10.15 -18.78 -0.19
N GLN A 168 10.83 -19.88 -0.56
CA GLN A 168 11.48 -20.77 0.41
C GLN A 168 12.54 -20.09 1.29
N GLY A 169 13.29 -19.13 0.76
CA GLY A 169 14.30 -18.38 1.51
C GLY A 169 13.76 -17.27 2.43
N LEU A 170 12.47 -16.94 2.32
CA LEU A 170 11.83 -15.83 3.04
C LEU A 170 11.31 -16.23 4.44
N THR A 171 12.12 -16.89 5.24
CA THR A 171 11.69 -17.47 6.55
C THR A 171 11.28 -16.43 7.60
N GLY A 172 11.76 -15.19 7.48
CA GLY A 172 11.42 -14.07 8.37
C GLY A 172 10.14 -13.30 7.99
N LEU A 173 9.45 -13.73 6.93
CA LEU A 173 8.40 -12.94 6.31
C LEU A 173 7.13 -12.85 7.18
N LYS A 174 6.64 -11.62 7.34
CA LYS A 174 5.44 -11.28 8.12
C LYS A 174 4.30 -10.75 7.27
N SER A 175 4.60 -10.15 6.12
CA SER A 175 3.59 -9.56 5.24
C SER A 175 3.91 -9.82 3.77
N ILE A 176 2.93 -10.35 3.04
CA ILE A 176 2.93 -10.44 1.58
C ILE A 176 1.79 -9.59 1.03
N THR A 177 2.09 -8.78 0.01
CA THR A 177 1.09 -8.11 -0.83
C THR A 177 1.43 -8.34 -2.29
N LEU A 178 0.53 -9.00 -3.03
CA LEU A 178 0.61 -9.18 -4.48
C LEU A 178 -0.56 -8.45 -5.13
N ALA A 179 -0.26 -7.52 -6.03
CA ALA A 179 -1.26 -6.70 -6.70
C ALA A 179 -1.10 -6.69 -8.23
N ALA A 180 -2.21 -6.84 -8.96
CA ALA A 180 -2.28 -6.74 -10.42
C ALA A 180 -1.33 -7.70 -11.16
N PHE A 181 -1.42 -8.99 -10.82
CA PHE A 181 -0.76 -10.10 -11.51
C PHE A 181 -1.78 -10.81 -12.42
N LEU A 182 -2.03 -10.22 -13.59
CA LEU A 182 -3.14 -10.64 -14.46
C LEU A 182 -2.90 -12.00 -15.15
N ALA A 183 -1.64 -12.37 -15.40
CA ALA A 183 -1.27 -13.62 -16.08
C ALA A 183 -0.72 -14.70 -15.13
N LEU A 184 -0.61 -14.42 -13.82
CA LEU A 184 -0.04 -15.35 -12.85
C LEU A 184 -0.93 -16.59 -12.75
N GLN A 185 -0.32 -17.76 -12.96
CA GLN A 185 -1.04 -19.03 -13.05
C GLN A 185 -1.17 -19.70 -11.68
N GLU A 186 -0.11 -19.62 -10.86
CA GLU A 186 -0.02 -20.32 -9.59
C GLU A 186 0.68 -19.46 -8.53
N PHE A 187 0.28 -19.68 -7.27
CA PHE A 187 0.89 -19.02 -6.12
C PHE A 187 2.08 -19.85 -5.61
N PRO A 188 3.23 -19.24 -5.26
CA PRO A 188 4.35 -19.96 -4.66
C PRO A 188 4.00 -20.69 -3.35
N LEU A 189 4.65 -21.80 -3.05
CA LEU A 189 4.42 -22.53 -1.81
C LEU A 189 4.77 -21.70 -0.58
N LEU A 190 3.96 -21.80 0.48
CA LEU A 190 4.11 -21.05 1.73
C LEU A 190 4.82 -21.85 2.84
N THR A 191 5.42 -22.99 2.52
CA THR A 191 5.88 -24.01 3.48
C THR A 191 6.74 -23.47 4.62
N ASN A 192 7.60 -22.48 4.36
CA ASN A 192 8.55 -21.94 5.35
C ASN A 192 8.07 -20.63 6.01
N LEU A 193 6.85 -20.17 5.71
CA LEU A 193 6.37 -18.83 6.09
C LEU A 193 5.60 -18.83 7.42
N HIS A 194 6.11 -19.53 8.43
CA HIS A 194 5.41 -19.72 9.72
C HIS A 194 5.16 -18.44 10.52
N ASN A 195 5.82 -17.34 10.16
CA ASN A 195 5.67 -16.04 10.81
C ASN A 195 4.72 -15.10 10.05
N LEU A 196 4.07 -15.58 8.98
CA LEU A 196 3.23 -14.73 8.15
C LEU A 196 2.01 -14.26 8.94
N GLU A 197 1.87 -12.95 9.10
CA GLU A 197 0.77 -12.30 9.81
C GLU A 197 -0.22 -11.65 8.86
N ARG A 198 0.21 -11.26 7.66
CA ARG A 198 -0.61 -10.57 6.65
C ARG A 198 -0.40 -11.16 5.25
N LEU A 199 -1.50 -11.56 4.61
CA LEU A 199 -1.54 -11.95 3.20
C LEU A 199 -2.59 -11.09 2.48
N VAL A 200 -2.16 -10.37 1.44
CA VAL A 200 -3.02 -9.52 0.62
C VAL A 200 -2.86 -9.89 -0.85
N ILE A 201 -3.97 -10.22 -1.50
CA ILE A 201 -4.07 -10.59 -2.91
C ILE A 201 -5.03 -9.62 -3.58
N VAL A 202 -4.59 -8.89 -4.61
CA VAL A 202 -5.43 -7.91 -5.30
C VAL A 202 -5.29 -8.10 -6.80
N GLY A 203 -6.38 -8.42 -7.50
CA GLY A 203 -6.36 -8.52 -8.96
C GLY A 203 -5.42 -9.61 -9.48
N LEU A 204 -5.64 -10.85 -9.03
CA LEU A 204 -4.98 -12.08 -9.52
C LEU A 204 -6.02 -12.97 -10.27
N PRO A 205 -6.66 -12.47 -11.34
CA PRO A 205 -7.86 -13.08 -11.91
C PRO A 205 -7.65 -14.43 -12.61
N SER A 206 -6.39 -14.78 -12.93
CA SER A 206 -6.04 -16.03 -13.65
C SER A 206 -5.75 -17.21 -12.74
N ILE A 207 -5.55 -16.98 -11.44
CA ILE A 207 -5.31 -18.06 -10.48
C ILE A 207 -6.64 -18.73 -10.14
N ASP A 208 -6.68 -20.06 -10.22
CA ASP A 208 -7.89 -20.86 -10.00
C ASP A 208 -7.98 -21.50 -8.61
N SER A 209 -6.91 -21.46 -7.82
CA SER A 209 -6.81 -22.11 -6.52
C SER A 209 -5.87 -21.34 -5.58
N LEU A 210 -6.18 -21.32 -4.29
CA LEU A 210 -5.28 -20.76 -3.27
C LEU A 210 -4.13 -21.75 -2.98
N PRO A 211 -2.95 -21.27 -2.58
CA PRO A 211 -1.90 -22.16 -2.06
C PRO A 211 -2.39 -22.82 -0.77
N ASP A 212 -1.74 -23.93 -0.37
CA ASP A 212 -1.99 -24.51 0.94
C ASP A 212 -1.62 -23.51 2.05
N LEU A 213 -2.61 -23.14 2.85
CA LEU A 213 -2.47 -22.19 3.95
C LEU A 213 -2.16 -22.87 5.28
N ALA A 214 -2.06 -24.22 5.32
CA ALA A 214 -1.68 -24.96 6.54
C ALA A 214 -0.39 -24.47 7.22
N PRO A 215 0.65 -24.00 6.50
CA PRO A 215 1.89 -23.49 7.12
C PRO A 215 1.76 -22.10 7.76
N VAL A 216 0.71 -21.32 7.45
CA VAL A 216 0.56 -19.89 7.79
C VAL A 216 -0.57 -19.63 8.80
N GLN A 217 -0.68 -20.46 9.83
CA GLN A 217 -1.76 -20.38 10.84
C GLN A 217 -1.69 -19.11 11.71
N SER A 218 -0.55 -18.43 11.75
CA SER A 218 -0.34 -17.16 12.47
C SER A 218 -1.00 -15.95 11.81
N LEU A 219 -1.68 -16.13 10.67
CA LEU A 219 -2.32 -15.03 9.93
C LEU A 219 -3.32 -14.27 10.82
N LYS A 220 -3.09 -12.95 10.90
CA LYS A 220 -3.93 -11.95 11.57
C LYS A 220 -4.81 -11.20 10.57
N SER A 221 -4.40 -11.16 9.30
CA SER A 221 -5.12 -10.50 8.21
C SER A 221 -4.97 -11.30 6.92
N PHE A 222 -6.08 -11.68 6.30
CA PHE A 222 -6.11 -12.26 4.96
C PHE A 222 -7.15 -11.53 4.11
N VAL A 223 -6.69 -10.87 3.04
CA VAL A 223 -7.55 -10.05 2.19
C VAL A 223 -7.33 -10.43 0.73
N VAL A 224 -8.43 -10.71 0.05
CA VAL A 224 -8.53 -10.88 -1.38
C VAL A 224 -9.48 -9.80 -1.89
N SER A 225 -8.98 -8.98 -2.82
CA SER A 225 -9.79 -8.01 -3.55
C SER A 225 -9.80 -8.37 -5.02
N ASP A 226 -10.92 -8.08 -5.69
CA ASP A 226 -11.21 -8.45 -7.07
C ASP A 226 -11.55 -9.96 -7.25
N ARG A 227 -11.60 -10.45 -8.50
CA ARG A 227 -11.89 -11.84 -8.85
C ARG A 227 -10.90 -12.83 -8.22
N GLY A 228 -11.43 -13.76 -7.44
CA GLY A 228 -10.80 -15.04 -7.07
C GLY A 228 -11.67 -16.22 -7.51
N ALA A 229 -11.28 -16.92 -8.59
CA ALA A 229 -12.08 -17.99 -9.17
C ALA A 229 -12.26 -19.18 -8.21
N TRP A 230 -11.35 -19.36 -7.24
CA TRP A 230 -11.46 -20.34 -6.16
C TRP A 230 -12.73 -20.21 -5.31
N CYS A 231 -13.38 -19.04 -5.32
CA CYS A 231 -14.65 -18.80 -4.63
C CYS A 231 -15.88 -19.33 -5.38
N CYS A 232 -15.75 -19.82 -6.61
CA CYS A 232 -16.89 -20.25 -7.44
C CYS A 232 -16.61 -21.47 -8.31
N ASN A 233 -15.35 -21.85 -8.54
CA ASN A 233 -14.99 -22.97 -9.41
C ASN A 233 -14.97 -24.34 -8.71
N GLY A 234 -15.43 -24.41 -7.47
CA GLY A 234 -15.44 -25.64 -6.67
C GLY A 234 -14.19 -25.89 -5.83
N PHE A 235 -13.28 -24.92 -5.67
CA PHE A 235 -12.11 -25.06 -4.78
C PHE A 235 -12.46 -24.91 -3.30
N LEU A 236 -13.16 -23.82 -2.92
CA LEU A 236 -13.57 -23.55 -1.53
C LEU A 236 -14.91 -24.17 -1.12
N GLY A 237 -15.64 -24.78 -2.06
CA GLY A 237 -16.98 -25.27 -1.85
C GLY A 237 -17.57 -25.84 -3.13
N ASP A 238 -18.88 -25.68 -3.32
CA ASP A 238 -19.54 -26.10 -4.56
C ASP A 238 -19.17 -25.18 -5.73
N CYS A 239 -19.21 -25.75 -6.94
CA CYS A 239 -19.03 -24.95 -8.15
C CYS A 239 -20.31 -24.19 -8.50
N ASP A 240 -20.21 -22.87 -8.65
CA ASP A 240 -21.27 -21.97 -9.10
C ASP A 240 -20.75 -21.08 -10.23
N LEU A 241 -20.97 -21.52 -11.47
CA LEU A 241 -20.60 -20.75 -12.67
C LEU A 241 -21.49 -19.54 -12.93
N SER A 242 -22.60 -19.38 -12.19
CA SER A 242 -23.45 -18.18 -12.28
C SER A 242 -22.90 -17.00 -11.48
N SER A 243 -21.96 -17.26 -10.56
CA SER A 243 -21.26 -16.23 -9.80
C SER A 243 -20.47 -15.29 -10.70
N ASP A 244 -20.56 -13.98 -10.45
CA ASP A 244 -19.76 -12.94 -11.14
C ASP A 244 -18.25 -13.25 -11.14
N LYS A 245 -17.76 -14.00 -10.14
CA LYS A 245 -16.35 -14.38 -9.99
C LYS A 245 -15.89 -15.43 -11.01
N CYS A 246 -16.82 -16.17 -11.60
CA CYS A 246 -16.55 -17.21 -12.60
C CYS A 246 -16.88 -16.76 -14.02
N MET A 247 -17.59 -15.64 -14.18
CA MET A 247 -17.89 -15.06 -15.49
C MET A 247 -16.65 -14.38 -16.12
N VAL A 248 -16.78 -13.93 -17.36
CA VAL A 248 -15.74 -13.11 -18.02
C VAL A 248 -15.51 -11.86 -17.19
N HIS A 249 -14.25 -11.58 -16.86
CA HIS A 249 -13.91 -10.46 -16.00
C HIS A 249 -14.22 -9.13 -16.70
N PRO A 250 -15.04 -8.25 -16.10
CA PRO A 250 -15.56 -7.06 -16.80
C PRO A 250 -14.49 -5.98 -17.05
N VAL A 251 -13.46 -5.88 -16.19
CA VAL A 251 -12.31 -4.97 -16.39
C VAL A 251 -11.18 -5.58 -17.19
N TRP A 252 -10.69 -6.77 -16.78
CA TRP A 252 -9.50 -7.38 -17.38
C TRP A 252 -9.76 -8.23 -18.62
N GLY A 253 -11.03 -8.58 -18.91
CA GLY A 253 -11.37 -9.49 -20.01
C GLY A 253 -10.93 -10.95 -19.80
N THR A 254 -10.46 -11.31 -18.59
CA THR A 254 -10.05 -12.68 -18.25
C THR A 254 -11.21 -13.65 -18.52
N PRO A 255 -10.99 -14.77 -19.24
CA PRO A 255 -12.04 -15.72 -19.59
C PRO A 255 -12.82 -16.26 -18.40
N ALA A 256 -14.04 -16.74 -18.66
CA ALA A 256 -14.84 -17.42 -17.64
C ALA A 256 -14.09 -18.65 -17.09
N ALA A 257 -14.20 -18.88 -15.78
CA ALA A 257 -13.63 -20.05 -15.13
C ALA A 257 -14.49 -21.29 -15.39
N THR A 258 -13.88 -22.46 -15.27
CA THR A 258 -14.55 -23.77 -15.33
C THR A 258 -14.53 -24.43 -13.97
N CYS A 259 -15.48 -25.33 -13.72
CA CYS A 259 -15.46 -26.12 -12.49
C CYS A 259 -14.23 -27.04 -12.45
N LEU A 260 -13.59 -27.12 -11.30
CA LEU A 260 -12.56 -28.11 -11.04
C LEU A 260 -13.17 -29.53 -11.08
N PRO A 261 -12.49 -30.54 -11.65
CA PRO A 261 -13.01 -31.90 -11.72
C PRO A 261 -13.30 -32.49 -10.34
N SER A 262 -14.37 -33.28 -10.21
CA SER A 262 -14.76 -33.90 -8.93
C SER A 262 -13.79 -35.00 -8.48
N ASN A 263 -13.09 -35.66 -9.42
CA ASN A 263 -12.12 -36.73 -9.17
C ASN A 263 -10.66 -36.26 -9.17
N ARG A 264 -10.42 -34.96 -8.97
CA ARG A 264 -9.08 -34.37 -8.97
C ARG A 264 -8.24 -34.86 -7.78
N THR A 265 -6.93 -34.94 -7.99
CA THR A 265 -5.92 -35.23 -6.95
C THR A 265 -5.14 -33.99 -6.51
N GLU A 266 -5.27 -32.90 -7.27
CA GLU A 266 -4.61 -31.62 -7.06
C GLU A 266 -5.65 -30.51 -6.88
N LYS A 267 -5.23 -29.33 -6.40
CA LYS A 267 -6.13 -28.19 -6.13
C LYS A 267 -7.28 -28.59 -5.20
N ILE A 268 -6.92 -29.30 -4.14
CA ILE A 268 -7.82 -29.68 -3.05
C ILE A 268 -7.44 -28.79 -1.87
N ALA A 269 -8.38 -27.97 -1.41
CA ALA A 269 -8.17 -27.17 -0.21
C ALA A 269 -8.00 -28.10 1.00
N THR A 270 -6.89 -27.95 1.73
CA THR A 270 -6.65 -28.70 2.96
C THR A 270 -7.66 -28.28 4.04
N PRO A 271 -7.95 -29.14 5.04
CA PRO A 271 -8.83 -28.76 6.15
C PRO A 271 -8.40 -27.46 6.84
N ALA A 272 -7.09 -27.27 7.03
CA ALA A 272 -6.53 -26.05 7.60
C ALA A 272 -6.73 -24.82 6.68
N THR A 273 -6.63 -25.00 5.36
CA THR A 273 -6.93 -23.94 4.39
C THR A 273 -8.40 -23.52 4.47
N LEU A 274 -9.32 -24.48 4.53
CA LEU A 274 -10.76 -24.20 4.66
C LEU A 274 -11.09 -23.48 5.96
N GLU A 275 -10.53 -23.93 7.08
CA GLU A 275 -10.70 -23.28 8.39
C GLU A 275 -10.19 -21.83 8.39
N LEU A 276 -9.01 -21.60 7.80
CA LEU A 276 -8.43 -20.25 7.74
C LEU A 276 -9.22 -19.32 6.81
N VAL A 277 -9.70 -19.83 5.68
CA VAL A 277 -10.60 -19.09 4.79
C VAL A 277 -11.90 -18.74 5.51
N GLN A 278 -12.48 -19.68 6.26
CA GLN A 278 -13.70 -19.44 7.04
C GLN A 278 -13.49 -18.37 8.11
N LYS A 279 -12.33 -18.38 8.80
CA LYS A 279 -11.94 -17.33 9.76
C LYS A 279 -11.93 -15.93 9.13
N PHE A 280 -11.61 -15.82 7.84
CA PHE A 280 -11.53 -14.56 7.09
C PHE A 280 -12.61 -14.43 6.00
N ALA A 281 -13.74 -15.13 6.13
CA ALA A 281 -14.78 -15.18 5.10
C ALA A 281 -15.20 -13.80 4.53
N PRO A 282 -15.35 -12.73 5.33
CA PRO A 282 -15.75 -11.41 4.81
C PRO A 282 -14.75 -10.77 3.83
N THR A 283 -13.50 -11.21 3.83
CA THR A 283 -12.40 -10.58 3.09
C THR A 283 -11.75 -11.49 2.05
N VAL A 284 -12.24 -12.73 1.86
CA VAL A 284 -11.65 -13.70 0.90
C VAL A 284 -12.44 -13.80 -0.41
N CYS A 285 -13.76 -13.64 -0.38
CA CYS A 285 -14.63 -13.78 -1.55
C CYS A 285 -15.47 -12.52 -1.81
N GLY A 286 -14.79 -11.37 -1.89
CA GLY A 286 -15.37 -10.06 -2.13
C GLY A 286 -15.97 -9.85 -3.54
N PRO A 287 -16.47 -8.64 -3.84
CA PRO A 287 -17.00 -8.32 -5.17
C PRO A 287 -15.88 -8.31 -6.23
N VAL A 288 -16.28 -8.54 -7.49
CA VAL A 288 -15.39 -8.40 -8.66
C VAL A 288 -15.31 -6.93 -9.05
N LEU A 289 -14.11 -6.46 -9.39
CA LEU A 289 -13.87 -5.10 -9.82
C LEU A 289 -14.69 -4.76 -11.08
N ARG A 290 -15.39 -3.62 -11.07
CA ARG A 290 -16.22 -3.14 -12.18
C ARG A 290 -15.55 -2.02 -12.98
N PRO A 291 -15.94 -1.81 -14.26
CA PRO A 291 -15.48 -0.68 -15.05
C PRO A 291 -15.77 0.65 -14.33
N GLY A 292 -14.79 1.55 -14.33
CA GLY A 292 -14.87 2.85 -13.64
C GLY A 292 -14.44 2.82 -12.16
N GLU A 293 -14.33 1.65 -11.53
CA GLU A 293 -13.86 1.55 -10.13
C GLU A 293 -12.33 1.65 -10.00
N LEU A 294 -11.59 1.24 -11.05
CA LEU A 294 -10.14 1.34 -11.08
C LEU A 294 -9.68 2.61 -11.81
N GLU A 295 -9.06 3.49 -11.05
CA GLU A 295 -8.53 4.74 -11.56
C GLU A 295 -7.04 4.62 -11.89
N GLY A 296 -6.68 5.01 -13.11
CA GLY A 296 -5.31 5.12 -13.56
C GLY A 296 -4.67 6.45 -13.16
N PRO A 297 -3.40 6.68 -13.54
CA PRO A 297 -2.75 7.97 -13.35
C PRO A 297 -3.54 9.11 -14.03
N PRO A 298 -3.78 10.25 -13.35
CA PRO A 298 -4.42 11.40 -13.95
C PRO A 298 -3.75 11.87 -15.24
N THR A 299 -4.55 12.10 -16.29
CA THR A 299 -4.09 12.76 -17.53
C THR A 299 -4.55 14.22 -17.54
N PRO A 300 -3.86 15.11 -18.28
CA PRO A 300 -4.29 16.50 -18.41
C PRO A 300 -5.75 16.65 -18.83
N ASP A 301 -6.24 15.77 -19.71
CA ASP A 301 -7.60 15.82 -20.25
C ASP A 301 -8.67 15.56 -19.19
N ILE A 302 -8.45 14.61 -18.28
CA ILE A 302 -9.40 14.32 -17.19
C ILE A 302 -9.21 15.23 -15.98
N MET A 303 -8.09 15.94 -15.88
CA MET A 303 -7.83 16.93 -14.84
C MET A 303 -8.42 18.30 -15.19
N ALA A 304 -8.37 18.70 -16.46
CA ALA A 304 -8.78 20.02 -16.92
C ALA A 304 -10.22 20.42 -16.50
N PRO A 305 -11.24 19.55 -16.59
CA PRO A 305 -12.60 19.89 -16.18
C PRO A 305 -12.75 20.20 -14.69
N CYS A 306 -11.83 19.71 -13.86
CA CYS A 306 -11.88 19.88 -12.42
C CYS A 306 -11.32 21.20 -11.94
N ASN A 307 -10.36 21.78 -12.68
CA ASN A 307 -9.71 23.04 -12.33
C ASN A 307 -9.27 23.11 -10.84
N GLY A 308 -8.77 21.99 -10.30
CA GLY A 308 -8.34 21.87 -8.91
C GLY A 308 -9.46 21.92 -7.84
N THR A 309 -10.73 21.86 -8.24
CA THR A 309 -11.88 21.87 -7.32
C THR A 309 -12.36 20.44 -7.06
N LEU A 310 -12.38 20.01 -5.79
CA LEU A 310 -12.92 18.71 -5.38
C LEU A 310 -14.44 18.70 -5.46
N TYR A 311 -15.00 17.49 -5.61
CA TYR A 311 -16.42 17.17 -5.53
C TYR A 311 -17.33 17.82 -6.58
N ARG A 312 -16.77 18.65 -7.46
CA ARG A 312 -17.44 19.19 -8.63
C ARG A 312 -17.85 18.07 -9.60
N GLN A 313 -19.03 18.18 -10.20
CA GLN A 313 -19.44 17.31 -11.30
C GLN A 313 -18.59 17.61 -12.54
N CYS A 314 -18.11 16.56 -13.22
CA CYS A 314 -17.34 16.68 -14.44
C CYS A 314 -18.03 15.96 -15.61
N PRO A 315 -17.83 16.39 -16.87
CA PRO A 315 -18.42 15.73 -18.02
C PRO A 315 -17.62 14.48 -18.40
N THR A 316 -18.33 13.42 -18.79
CA THR A 316 -17.76 12.23 -19.44
C THR A 316 -18.40 12.02 -20.81
N PRO A 317 -17.70 11.39 -21.78
CA PRO A 317 -18.24 11.15 -23.12
C PRO A 317 -19.58 10.39 -23.13
N ASP A 318 -19.73 9.45 -22.20
CA ASP A 318 -20.93 8.58 -22.10
C ASP A 318 -22.00 9.17 -21.17
N ASN A 319 -21.82 10.40 -20.69
CA ASN A 319 -22.70 11.06 -19.72
C ASN A 319 -22.89 10.26 -18.41
N THR A 320 -21.91 9.40 -18.10
CA THR A 320 -21.83 8.68 -16.83
C THR A 320 -21.57 9.66 -15.70
N GLU A 321 -22.28 9.46 -14.59
CA GLU A 321 -22.09 10.27 -13.38
C GLU A 321 -20.63 10.20 -12.92
N SER A 322 -20.02 11.36 -12.74
CA SER A 322 -18.61 11.47 -12.44
C SER A 322 -18.30 12.72 -11.63
N MET A 323 -17.22 12.65 -10.86
CA MET A 323 -16.85 13.64 -9.87
C MET A 323 -15.36 13.94 -9.92
N CYS A 324 -15.01 15.19 -9.66
CA CYS A 324 -13.64 15.59 -9.44
C CYS A 324 -13.17 15.10 -8.07
N TYR A 325 -12.22 14.16 -8.06
CA TYR A 325 -11.74 13.52 -6.85
C TYR A 325 -10.22 13.31 -6.91
N ASN A 326 -9.60 13.20 -5.73
CA ASN A 326 -8.17 12.95 -5.56
C ASN A 326 -7.93 11.52 -5.07
N ALA A 327 -8.27 10.53 -5.90
CA ALA A 327 -8.07 9.14 -5.51
C ALA A 327 -6.60 8.85 -5.18
N ARG A 328 -6.38 8.15 -4.05
CA ARG A 328 -5.04 7.74 -3.59
C ARG A 328 -4.04 8.89 -3.51
N PHE A 329 -4.50 10.09 -3.17
CA PHE A 329 -3.69 11.31 -3.10
C PHE A 329 -3.05 11.73 -4.44
N MET A 330 -3.59 11.25 -5.56
CA MET A 330 -3.20 11.73 -6.89
C MET A 330 -3.78 13.13 -7.16
N ALA A 331 -3.41 13.72 -8.28
CA ALA A 331 -3.99 14.99 -8.72
C ALA A 331 -5.51 14.87 -8.90
N ILE A 332 -6.23 15.98 -8.64
CA ILE A 332 -7.69 16.03 -8.79
C ILE A 332 -8.03 15.79 -10.25
N ALA A 333 -8.78 14.72 -10.50
CA ALA A 333 -9.19 14.30 -11.81
C ALA A 333 -10.66 13.87 -11.80
N CYS A 334 -11.28 13.91 -12.97
CA CYS A 334 -12.62 13.41 -13.18
C CYS A 334 -12.62 11.88 -13.08
N THR A 335 -13.37 11.34 -12.13
CA THR A 335 -13.56 9.90 -11.93
C THR A 335 -15.01 9.49 -12.06
N THR A 336 -15.26 8.35 -12.69
CA THR A 336 -16.57 7.68 -12.76
C THR A 336 -16.78 6.69 -11.61
N ASN A 337 -15.85 6.61 -10.66
CA ASN A 337 -15.94 5.71 -9.54
C ASN A 337 -17.14 6.07 -8.64
N PRO A 338 -18.11 5.15 -8.44
CA PRO A 338 -19.32 5.46 -7.68
C PRO A 338 -19.06 5.60 -6.17
N PHE A 339 -18.03 4.95 -5.63
CA PHE A 339 -17.76 4.95 -4.19
C PHE A 339 -17.44 6.33 -3.61
N PRO A 340 -16.53 7.15 -4.18
CA PRO A 340 -16.30 8.50 -3.66
C PRO A 340 -17.54 9.40 -3.79
N ILE A 341 -18.38 9.20 -4.81
CA ILE A 341 -19.61 9.97 -5.01
C ILE A 341 -20.62 9.64 -3.90
N GLU A 342 -20.89 8.36 -3.66
CA GLU A 342 -21.77 7.90 -2.57
C GLU A 342 -21.22 8.30 -1.20
N MET A 343 -19.91 8.17 -0.98
CA MET A 343 -19.25 8.61 0.25
C MET A 343 -19.50 10.09 0.52
N ARG A 344 -19.35 10.95 -0.50
CA ARG A 344 -19.53 12.39 -0.32
C ARG A 344 -21.01 12.75 -0.11
N ARG A 345 -21.94 12.09 -0.82
CA ARG A 345 -23.39 12.24 -0.57
C ARG A 345 -23.75 11.93 0.87
N ARG A 346 -23.23 10.84 1.45
CA ARG A 346 -23.47 10.48 2.86
C ARG A 346 -22.87 11.48 3.83
N GLN A 347 -21.66 11.98 3.55
CA GLN A 347 -21.04 13.03 4.37
C GLN A 347 -21.88 14.30 4.41
N ILE A 348 -22.39 14.75 3.25
CA ILE A 348 -23.26 15.93 3.15
C ILE A 348 -24.57 15.69 3.90
N ALA A 349 -25.25 14.57 3.61
CA ALA A 349 -26.55 14.26 4.21
C ALA A 349 -26.50 14.12 5.74
N GLN A 350 -25.37 13.66 6.29
CA GLN A 350 -25.17 13.51 7.73
C GLN A 350 -24.50 14.72 8.39
N GLY A 351 -24.07 15.73 7.62
CA GLY A 351 -23.35 16.89 8.14
C GLY A 351 -21.98 16.55 8.75
N VAL A 352 -21.28 15.57 8.16
CA VAL A 352 -20.03 14.99 8.66
C VAL A 352 -18.85 15.36 7.76
N GLY A 353 -17.69 15.61 8.35
CA GLY A 353 -16.48 15.99 7.63
C GLY A 353 -16.44 17.47 7.24
N ASP A 354 -15.80 17.75 6.10
CA ASP A 354 -15.58 19.12 5.64
C ASP A 354 -16.88 19.73 5.12
N LYS A 355 -17.12 21.00 5.48
CA LYS A 355 -18.29 21.77 5.03
C LYS A 355 -18.38 21.75 3.50
N CYS A 356 -19.55 21.44 2.98
CA CYS A 356 -19.76 21.37 1.54
C CYS A 356 -19.81 22.75 0.88
N ASP A 357 -19.37 22.80 -0.38
CA ASP A 357 -19.47 23.95 -1.26
C ASP A 357 -20.85 23.96 -1.96
N PRO A 358 -21.71 24.96 -1.70
CA PRO A 358 -23.07 24.99 -2.25
C PRO A 358 -23.12 25.22 -3.76
N GLU A 359 -22.03 25.63 -4.42
CA GLU A 359 -21.96 25.76 -5.88
C GLU A 359 -21.41 24.47 -6.50
N ALA A 360 -20.25 24.00 -6.03
CA ALA A 360 -19.58 22.83 -6.62
C ALA A 360 -20.28 21.50 -6.26
N GLU A 361 -20.94 21.43 -5.10
CA GLU A 361 -21.50 20.19 -4.54
C GLU A 361 -23.03 20.20 -4.48
N ALA A 362 -23.70 21.18 -5.11
CA ALA A 362 -25.16 21.26 -5.19
C ALA A 362 -25.77 19.96 -5.74
N TRP A 363 -25.13 19.39 -6.76
CA TRP A 363 -25.53 18.14 -7.41
C TRP A 363 -25.40 16.90 -6.51
N LEU A 364 -24.65 17.00 -5.41
CA LEU A 364 -24.54 15.98 -4.36
C LEU A 364 -25.55 16.19 -3.22
N GLY A 365 -26.35 17.26 -3.28
CA GLY A 365 -27.34 17.60 -2.24
C GLY A 365 -26.87 18.62 -1.21
N CYS A 366 -25.77 19.36 -1.48
CA CYS A 366 -25.38 20.49 -0.65
C CYS A 366 -26.38 21.65 -0.81
N THR A 367 -26.80 22.25 0.31
CA THR A 367 -27.78 23.36 0.35
C THR A 367 -27.26 24.58 1.08
#